data_AF-A0A1Q4HZH5-F1
#
_entry.id   AF-A0A1Q4HZH5-F1
#
_cell.length_a   1.000
_cell.length_b   1.000
_cell.length_c   1.000
_cell.angle_alpha   90.00
_cell.angle_beta   90.00
_cell.angle_gamma   90.00
#
_symmetry.space_group_name_H-M   'P 1'
#
loop_
_entity.id
_entity.type
_entity.pdbx_description
1 polymer ?
#
loop_
_entity_poly.entity_id
_entity_poly.type
_entity_poly.pdbx_seq_one_letter_code
_entity_poly.pdbx_strand_id
1 'polypeptide(L)' 'MRRAQPGYEDLVCGRPKPDNVAAVWALTRGWIGDMLAGTSTPDFYPGGSYYTELLAAGTITTLP' A
#
# COMPACT_ATOMS: atom_id res chain seq x y z
N MET A 1 -15.96 24.82 4.76
CA MET A 1 -15.22 23.79 3.97
C MET A 1 -13.82 24.33 3.71
N ARG A 2 -12.81 23.83 4.42
CA ARG A 2 -11.41 24.28 4.24
C ARG A 2 -10.86 23.54 3.02
N ARG A 3 -10.58 24.25 1.92
CA ARG A 3 -9.76 23.70 0.84
C ARG A 3 -8.33 23.64 1.36
N ALA A 4 -7.78 22.44 1.54
CA ALA A 4 -6.34 22.26 1.50
C ALA A 4 -5.85 22.89 0.19
N GLN A 5 -4.85 23.75 0.26
CA GLN A 5 -4.38 24.53 -0.89
C GLN A 5 -3.32 23.66 -1.58
N PRO A 6 -3.65 22.97 -2.70
CA PRO A 6 -2.82 21.88 -3.20
C PRO A 6 -1.40 22.32 -3.60
N GLY A 7 -1.10 23.61 -3.68
CA GLY A 7 0.23 24.10 -4.03
C GLY A 7 1.27 24.09 -2.89
N TYR A 8 0.89 24.39 -1.65
CA TYR A 8 1.88 24.55 -0.57
C TYR A 8 2.20 23.24 0.15
N GLU A 9 1.17 22.43 0.44
CA GLU A 9 1.34 21.11 1.06
C GLU A 9 2.14 20.15 0.16
N ASP A 10 1.99 20.26 -1.17
CA ASP A 10 2.76 19.49 -2.15
C ASP A 10 4.26 19.84 -2.14
N LEU A 11 4.61 21.11 -1.91
CA LEU A 11 5.99 21.58 -1.91
C LEU A 11 6.72 21.30 -0.60
N VAL A 12 6.00 21.34 0.52
CA VAL A 12 6.59 21.19 1.87
C VAL A 12 6.54 19.75 2.37
N CYS A 13 5.45 19.02 2.10
CA CYS A 13 5.26 17.65 2.59
C CYS A 13 5.51 16.58 1.51
N GLY A 14 5.50 16.96 0.22
CA GLY A 14 5.63 16.04 -0.91
C GLY A 14 4.33 15.25 -1.17
N ARG A 15 4.23 14.66 -2.37
CA ARG A 15 3.16 13.72 -2.71
C ARG A 15 3.56 12.28 -2.39
N PRO A 16 2.64 11.43 -1.93
CA PRO A 16 2.87 9.99 -1.89
C PRO A 16 3.32 9.49 -3.27
N LYS A 17 4.36 8.65 -3.30
CA LYS A 17 4.79 8.00 -4.54
C LYS A 17 3.63 7.16 -5.10
N PRO A 18 3.38 7.20 -6.43
CA PRO A 18 2.34 6.37 -7.04
C PRO A 18 2.43 4.89 -6.65
N ASP A 19 3.64 4.34 -6.57
CA ASP A 19 3.87 2.94 -6.19
C ASP A 19 3.40 2.64 -4.75
N ASN A 20 3.60 3.57 -3.82
CA ASN A 20 3.12 3.41 -2.43
C ASN A 20 1.59 3.39 -2.39
N VAL A 21 0.95 4.28 -3.18
CA VAL A 21 -0.50 4.34 -3.29
C VAL A 21 -1.02 3.03 -3.89
N ALA A 22 -0.42 2.55 -4.98
CA ALA A 22 -0.79 1.30 -5.61
C ALA A 22 -0.64 0.09 -4.66
N ALA A 23 0.48 0.02 -3.93
CA ALA A 23 0.74 -1.04 -2.95
C ALA A 23 -0.33 -1.08 -1.85
N VAL A 24 -0.63 0.07 -1.23
CA VAL A 24 -1.67 0.16 -0.19
C VAL A 24 -3.03 -0.27 -0.72
N TRP A 25 -3.42 0.19 -1.91
CA TRP A 25 -4.69 -0.16 -2.53
C TRP A 25 -4.80 -1.64 -2.88
N ALA A 26 -3.73 -2.25 -3.38
CA ALA A 26 -3.70 -3.67 -3.71
C ALA A 26 -3.81 -4.53 -2.44
N LEU A 27 -2.92 -4.30 -1.47
CA LEU A 27 -2.87 -5.05 -0.23
C LEU A 27 -4.17 -4.92 0.57
N THR A 28 -4.67 -3.70 0.75
CA THR A 28 -5.90 -3.47 1.53
C THR A 28 -7.11 -4.16 0.91
N ARG A 29 -7.27 -4.10 -0.42
CA ARG A 29 -8.36 -4.80 -1.11
C ARG A 29 -8.21 -6.32 -1.03
N GLY A 30 -6.99 -6.83 -1.17
CA GLY A 30 -6.68 -8.25 -0.98
C GLY A 30 -7.08 -8.73 0.40
N TRP A 31 -6.62 -8.05 1.45
CA TRP A 31 -6.92 -8.40 2.84
C TRP A 31 -8.41 -8.32 3.18
N ILE A 32 -9.12 -7.28 2.73
CA ILE A 32 -10.56 -7.17 2.95
C ILE A 32 -11.30 -8.30 2.21
N GLY A 33 -10.91 -8.61 0.97
CA GLY A 33 -11.48 -9.71 0.21
C GLY A 33 -11.31 -11.05 0.92
N ASP A 34 -10.09 -11.33 1.37
CA ASP A 34 -9.74 -12.52 2.14
C ASP A 34 -10.50 -12.61 3.47
N MET A 35 -10.63 -11.49 4.20
CA MET A 35 -11.40 -11.41 5.44
C MET A 35 -12.88 -11.77 5.21
N LEU A 36 -13.50 -11.22 4.17
CA LEU A 36 -14.91 -11.47 3.86
C LEU A 36 -15.15 -12.90 3.37
N ALA A 37 -14.20 -13.48 2.64
CA ALA A 37 -14.29 -14.84 2.12
C ALA A 37 -13.84 -15.92 3.12
N GLY A 38 -13.15 -15.54 4.20
CA GLY A 38 -12.52 -16.49 5.12
C GLY A 38 -11.33 -17.24 4.49
N THR A 39 -10.65 -16.62 3.53
CA THR A 39 -9.52 -17.18 2.80
C THR A 39 -8.21 -16.47 3.14
N SER A 40 -7.10 -16.99 2.64
CA SER A 40 -5.82 -16.28 2.61
C SER A 40 -5.18 -16.50 1.25
N THR A 41 -5.05 -15.44 0.47
CA THR A 41 -4.41 -15.45 -0.83
C THR A 41 -2.91 -15.19 -0.64
N PRO A 42 -2.01 -16.18 -0.87
CA PRO A 42 -0.61 -16.09 -0.46
C PRO A 42 0.12 -14.83 -0.93
N ASP A 43 -0.20 -14.32 -2.11
CA ASP A 43 0.46 -13.16 -2.71
C ASP A 43 0.38 -11.87 -1.87
N PHE A 44 -0.65 -11.70 -1.03
CA PHE A 44 -0.83 -10.51 -0.20
C PHE A 44 -0.16 -10.60 1.18
N TYR A 45 0.53 -11.71 1.49
CA TYR A 45 1.11 -12.01 2.79
C TYR A 45 2.61 -12.32 2.70
N PRO A 46 3.36 -12.29 3.83
CA PRO A 46 4.77 -12.61 3.84
C PRO A 46 5.10 -13.95 3.17
N GLY A 47 6.07 -13.95 2.25
CA GLY A 47 6.45 -15.10 1.43
C GLY A 47 5.69 -15.24 0.11
N GLY A 48 4.61 -14.47 -0.09
CA GLY A 48 3.90 -14.35 -1.37
C GLY A 48 4.69 -13.60 -2.43
N SER A 49 4.37 -13.82 -3.72
CA SER A 49 5.13 -13.24 -4.84
C SER A 49 5.04 -11.72 -4.86
N TYR A 50 3.82 -11.17 -4.87
CA TYR A 50 3.57 -9.73 -4.86
C TYR A 50 4.13 -9.04 -3.61
N TYR A 51 3.94 -9.63 -2.43
CA TYR A 51 4.53 -9.12 -1.18
C TYR A 51 6.08 -9.07 -1.25
N THR A 52 6.70 -10.11 -1.79
CA THR A 52 8.17 -10.21 -1.94
C THR A 52 8.70 -9.20 -2.95
N GLU A 53 7.99 -8.96 -4.05
CA GLU A 53 8.34 -7.91 -5.02
C GLU A 53 8.29 -6.52 -4.39
N LEU A 54 7.26 -6.21 -3.60
CA LEU A 54 7.16 -4.94 -2.89
C LEU A 54 8.29 -4.75 -1.85
N LEU A 55 8.71 -5.84 -1.18
CA LEU A 55 9.87 -5.82 -0.28
C LEU A 55 11.17 -5.56 -1.05
N ALA A 56 11.40 -6.28 -2.14
CA ALA A 56 12.59 -6.14 -2.97
C ALA A 56 12.70 -4.74 -3.58
N ALA A 57 11.57 -4.13 -3.93
CA ALA A 57 11.48 -2.75 -4.41
C ALA A 57 11.64 -1.68 -3.30
N GLY A 58 11.64 -2.08 -2.02
CA GLY A 58 11.68 -1.17 -0.88
C GLY A 58 10.40 -0.34 -0.71
N THR A 59 9.28 -0.78 -1.32
CA THR A 59 7.98 -0.11 -1.22
C THR A 59 7.31 -0.37 0.14
N ILE A 60 7.55 -1.56 0.71
CA ILE A 60 7.06 -1.94 2.05
C ILE A 60 8.21 -2.45 2.92
N THR A 61 7.95 -2.53 4.22
CA THR A 61 8.79 -3.25 5.17
C THR A 61 7.92 -4.16 6.03
N THR A 62 8.45 -5.31 6.44
CA THR A 62 7.79 -6.19 7.41
C THR A 62 8.14 -5.73 8.81
N LEU A 63 7.14 -5.61 9.68
CA LEU A 63 7.34 -5.27 11.09
C LEU A 63 7.90 -6.49 11.85
N PRO A 64 8.79 -6.28 12.84
CA PRO A 64 9.34 -7.36 13.67
C PRO A 64 8.32 -7.98 14.62
#